data_AF-A0A1Q7CZS6-F1
#
_entry.id   AF-A0A1Q7CZS6-F1
#
_cell.length_a   1.000
_cell.length_b   1.000
_cell.length_c   1.000
_cell.angle_alpha   90.00
_cell.angle_beta   90.00
_cell.angle_gamma   90.00
#
_symmetry.space_group_name_H-M   'P 1'
#
loop_
_entity.id
_entity.type
_entity.pdbx_description
1 polymer ?
#
loop_
_entity_poly.entity_id
_entity_poly.type
_entity_poly.pdbx_seq_one_letter_code
_entity_poly.pdbx_strand_id
1 'polypeptide(L)'
;MIRIDALMEGEPDVPPSTKLYEFKDEDEAIFRNVIEMVKDKLSRNLKLNTHEALLVFCAYIVSEIRSGKSESQIIDNSSKILTRDNVLFGVPETLRQITFNITVDNLPKKIIRFIEPVPTANYIMVDPRAIRVTNCEKQS
;
A
#
# COMPACT_ATOMS: atom_id res chain seq x y z
N MET A 1 -0.72 17.20 -14.15
CA MET A 1 -0.39 17.28 -12.71
C MET A 1 -0.89 16.01 -12.06
N ILE A 2 -0.10 15.39 -11.18
CA ILE A 2 -0.48 14.20 -10.41
C ILE A 2 -0.50 14.60 -8.93
N ARG A 3 -1.67 14.49 -8.29
CA ARG A 3 -1.82 14.67 -6.85
C ARG A 3 -2.58 13.48 -6.26
N ILE A 4 -1.96 12.79 -5.32
CA ILE A 4 -2.51 11.59 -4.68
C ILE A 4 -2.32 11.73 -3.18
N ASP A 5 -3.43 11.75 -2.46
CA ASP A 5 -3.46 11.64 -1.01
C ASP A 5 -3.93 10.23 -0.64
N ALA A 6 -3.01 9.44 -0.08
CA ALA A 6 -3.21 8.06 0.27
C ALA A 6 -3.32 7.88 1.79
N LEU A 7 -4.51 7.52 2.25
CA LEU A 7 -4.79 7.10 3.62
C LEU A 7 -4.60 5.59 3.73
N MET A 8 -3.69 5.16 4.59
CA MET A 8 -3.38 3.75 4.86
C MET A 8 -3.93 3.37 6.23
N GLU A 9 -4.68 2.27 6.25
CA GLU A 9 -5.30 1.69 7.44
C GLU A 9 -4.90 0.21 7.51
N GLY A 10 -4.18 -0.16 8.56
CA GLY A 10 -3.59 -1.48 8.74
C GLY A 10 -4.26 -2.28 9.85
N GLU A 11 -3.46 -2.71 10.83
CA GLU A 11 -3.98 -3.35 12.04
C GLU A 11 -4.83 -2.38 12.88
N PRO A 12 -5.88 -2.86 13.58
CA PRO A 12 -6.80 -2.02 14.35
C PRO A 12 -6.12 -1.17 15.43
N ASP A 13 -5.02 -1.67 16.00
CA ASP A 13 -4.28 -1.01 17.06
C ASP A 13 -3.22 -0.01 16.55
N VAL A 14 -3.09 0.14 15.23
CA VAL A 14 -2.15 1.07 14.61
C VAL A 14 -2.94 2.26 14.03
N PRO A 15 -2.62 3.51 14.43
CA PRO A 15 -3.28 4.68 13.87
C PRO A 15 -3.16 4.75 12.34
N PRO A 16 -4.23 5.15 11.63
CA PRO A 16 -4.15 5.41 10.20
C PRO A 16 -3.04 6.41 9.88
N SER A 17 -2.37 6.21 8.76
CA SER A 17 -1.30 7.10 8.30
C SER A 17 -1.59 7.62 6.90
N THR A 18 -1.23 8.88 6.66
CA THR A 18 -1.50 9.55 5.40
C THR A 18 -0.21 9.88 4.68
N LYS A 19 -0.17 9.68 3.35
CA LYS A 19 0.95 10.08 2.50
C LYS A 19 0.46 10.88 1.30
N LEU A 20 0.98 12.09 1.16
CA LEU A 20 0.76 12.95 0.01
C LEU A 20 1.87 12.77 -1.02
N TYR A 21 1.48 12.52 -2.26
CA TYR A 21 2.32 12.56 -3.45
C TYR A 21 1.83 13.65 -4.36
N GLU A 22 2.68 14.64 -4.66
CA GLU A 22 2.35 15.75 -5.53
C GLU A 22 3.48 15.94 -6.53
N PHE A 23 3.14 15.85 -7.81
CA PHE A 23 4.03 16.05 -8.94
C PHE A 23 3.36 17.04 -9.90
N LYS A 24 4.01 18.17 -10.12
CA LYS A 24 3.60 19.12 -11.15
C LYS A 24 3.93 18.56 -12.53
N ASP A 25 3.49 19.24 -13.58
CA ASP A 25 3.76 18.81 -14.96
C ASP A 25 5.26 18.75 -15.26
N GLU A 26 6.03 19.70 -14.73
CA GLU A 26 7.49 19.73 -14.81
C GLU A 26 8.18 18.57 -14.07
N ASP A 27 7.53 18.04 -13.02
CA ASP A 27 8.06 16.97 -12.17
C ASP A 27 7.64 15.56 -12.63
N GLU A 28 6.90 15.44 -13.74
CA GLU A 28 6.39 14.14 -14.18
C GLU A 28 7.52 13.15 -14.49
N ALA A 29 8.67 13.66 -14.94
CA ALA A 29 9.87 12.85 -15.13
C ALA A 29 10.36 12.23 -13.81
N ILE A 30 10.26 12.94 -12.69
CA ILE A 30 10.62 12.43 -11.37
C ILE A 30 9.71 11.27 -10.98
N PHE A 31 8.40 11.41 -11.18
CA PHE A 31 7.45 10.34 -10.92
C PHE A 31 7.80 9.08 -11.73
N ARG A 32 8.04 9.21 -13.03
CA ARG A 32 8.43 8.08 -13.90
C ARG A 32 9.72 7.42 -13.42
N ASN A 33 10.76 8.20 -13.13
CA ASN A 33 12.06 7.68 -12.69
C ASN A 33 11.95 6.91 -11.36
N VAL A 34 11.19 7.44 -10.40
CA VAL A 34 10.96 6.74 -9.11
C VAL A 34 10.28 5.39 -9.34
N ILE A 35 9.29 5.32 -10.23
CA ILE A 35 8.62 4.06 -10.57
C ILE A 35 9.56 3.09 -11.29
N GLU A 36 10.43 3.57 -12.17
CA GLU A 36 11.46 2.76 -12.80
C GLU A 36 12.46 2.19 -11.78
N MET A 37 12.89 2.98 -10.79
CA MET A 37 13.74 2.49 -9.70
C MET A 37 13.06 1.37 -8.88
N VAL A 38 11.76 1.50 -8.62
CA VAL A 38 10.99 0.46 -7.91
C VAL A 38 10.84 -0.81 -8.76
N LYS A 39 10.63 -0.67 -10.07
CA LYS A 39 10.57 -1.80 -11.00
C LYS A 39 11.93 -2.52 -11.12
N ASP A 40 13.03 -1.77 -11.17
CA ASP A 40 14.39 -2.32 -11.14
C ASP A 40 14.70 -3.04 -9.81
N LYS A 41 14.15 -2.55 -8.70
CA LYS A 41 14.23 -3.25 -7.42
C LYS A 41 13.54 -4.63 -7.50
N LEU A 42 12.34 -4.69 -8.06
CA LEU A 42 11.62 -5.96 -8.26
C LEU A 42 12.33 -6.91 -9.23
N SER A 43 12.92 -6.40 -10.32
CA SER A 43 13.63 -7.23 -11.32
C SER A 43 14.85 -7.95 -10.72
N ARG A 44 15.45 -7.35 -9.68
CA ARG A 44 16.56 -7.93 -8.91
C ARG A 44 16.09 -8.81 -7.74
N ASN A 45 14.79 -9.15 -7.69
CA ASN A 45 14.15 -9.92 -6.62
C ASN A 45 14.29 -9.28 -5.22
N LEU A 46 14.42 -7.95 -5.16
CA LEU A 46 14.44 -7.23 -3.88
C LEU A 46 13.02 -6.85 -3.48
N LYS A 47 12.73 -7.02 -2.19
CA LYS A 47 11.42 -6.77 -1.61
C LYS A 47 11.14 -5.28 -1.38
N LEU A 48 9.92 -4.86 -1.65
CA LEU A 48 9.46 -3.49 -1.47
C LEU A 48 9.07 -3.18 -0.03
N ASN A 49 9.38 -1.98 0.42
CA ASN A 49 8.84 -1.41 1.65
C ASN A 49 7.42 -0.84 1.44
N THR A 50 6.80 -0.34 2.51
CA THR A 50 5.45 0.23 2.49
C THR A 50 5.28 1.36 1.47
N HIS A 51 6.22 2.31 1.43
CA HIS A 51 6.12 3.47 0.54
C HIS A 51 6.40 3.13 -0.93
N GLU A 52 7.29 2.16 -1.19
CA GLU A 52 7.54 1.63 -2.53
C GLU A 52 6.34 0.86 -3.05
N ALA A 53 5.72 0.01 -2.23
CA ALA A 53 4.48 -0.68 -2.59
C ALA A 53 3.34 0.33 -2.88
N LEU A 54 3.22 1.37 -2.05
CA LEU A 54 2.26 2.45 -2.27
C LEU A 54 2.49 3.19 -3.59
N LEU A 55 3.75 3.46 -3.94
CA LEU A 55 4.12 4.06 -5.22
C LEU A 55 3.72 3.18 -6.42
N VAL A 56 3.87 1.86 -6.32
CA VAL A 56 3.41 0.93 -7.36
C VAL A 56 1.89 1.05 -7.56
N PHE A 57 1.12 1.07 -6.46
CA PHE A 57 -0.33 1.25 -6.53
C PHE A 57 -0.73 2.60 -7.13
N CYS A 58 -0.07 3.68 -6.70
CA CYS A 58 -0.26 5.02 -7.27
C CYS A 58 0.00 5.03 -8.79
N ALA A 59 1.10 4.44 -9.25
CA ALA A 59 1.44 4.37 -10.67
C ALA A 59 0.44 3.56 -11.49
N TYR A 60 -0.02 2.43 -10.94
CA TYR A 60 -1.09 1.64 -11.54
C TYR A 60 -2.37 2.47 -11.70
N ILE A 61 -2.83 3.13 -10.64
CA ILE A 61 -4.04 3.97 -10.67
C ILE A 61 -3.92 5.09 -11.71
N VAL A 62 -2.80 5.81 -11.72
CA VAL A 62 -2.55 6.89 -12.70
C VAL A 62 -2.60 6.34 -14.12
N SER A 63 -1.97 5.19 -14.38
CA SER A 63 -1.97 4.52 -15.69
C SER A 63 -3.38 4.12 -16.14
N GLU A 64 -4.18 3.53 -15.26
CA GLU A 64 -5.54 3.09 -15.59
C GLU A 64 -6.50 4.27 -15.80
N ILE A 65 -6.38 5.33 -15.00
CA ILE A 65 -7.15 6.58 -15.20
C ILE A 65 -6.83 7.19 -16.57
N ARG A 66 -5.55 7.27 -16.93
CA ARG A 66 -5.10 7.76 -18.26
C ARG A 66 -5.59 6.86 -19.39
N SER A 67 -5.73 5.57 -19.14
CA SER A 67 -6.26 4.58 -20.09
C SER A 67 -7.80 4.57 -20.16
N GLY A 68 -8.48 5.45 -19.43
CA GLY A 68 -9.94 5.60 -19.48
C GLY A 68 -10.72 4.48 -18.77
N LYS A 69 -10.09 3.75 -17.85
CA LYS A 69 -10.71 2.62 -17.13
C LYS A 69 -11.67 3.10 -16.03
N SER A 70 -12.70 2.30 -15.76
CA SER A 70 -13.65 2.60 -14.68
C SER A 70 -13.03 2.32 -13.31
N GLU A 71 -13.55 2.97 -12.26
CA GLU A 71 -13.09 2.77 -10.88
C GLU A 71 -13.26 1.31 -10.43
N SER A 72 -14.36 0.66 -10.82
CA SER A 72 -14.58 -0.76 -10.55
C SER A 72 -13.48 -1.64 -11.17
N GLN A 73 -13.12 -1.41 -12.43
CA GLN A 73 -12.05 -2.17 -13.09
C GLN A 73 -10.68 -1.99 -12.40
N ILE A 74 -10.41 -0.78 -11.90
CA ILE A 74 -9.17 -0.49 -11.17
C ILE A 74 -9.14 -1.27 -9.86
N ILE A 75 -10.25 -1.26 -9.11
CA ILE A 75 -10.40 -1.96 -7.83
C ILE A 75 -10.32 -3.48 -8.01
N ASP A 76 -11.04 -4.04 -8.98
CA ASP A 76 -11.12 -5.50 -9.20
C ASP A 76 -9.75 -6.12 -9.57
N ASN A 77 -8.86 -5.32 -10.15
CA ASN A 77 -7.52 -5.75 -10.54
C ASN A 77 -6.44 -5.39 -9.51
N SER A 78 -6.80 -4.71 -8.40
CA SER A 78 -5.83 -4.24 -7.40
C SER A 78 -5.01 -5.37 -6.76
N SER A 79 -5.64 -6.53 -6.52
CA SER A 79 -5.00 -7.71 -5.90
C SER A 79 -3.98 -8.43 -6.80
N LYS A 80 -3.93 -8.09 -8.10
CA LYS A 80 -3.02 -8.70 -9.07
C LYS A 80 -1.69 -7.94 -9.21
N ILE A 81 -1.57 -6.77 -8.58
CA ILE A 81 -0.46 -5.84 -8.81
C ILE A 81 0.80 -6.29 -8.07
N LEU A 82 0.65 -6.65 -6.79
CA LEU A 82 1.76 -7.08 -5.93
C LEU A 82 1.40 -8.37 -5.23
N THR A 83 2.34 -9.30 -5.25
CA THR A 83 2.26 -10.53 -4.46
C THR A 83 3.03 -10.38 -3.16
N ARG A 84 2.80 -11.30 -2.24
CA ARG A 84 3.49 -11.36 -0.96
C ARG A 84 5.01 -11.45 -1.09
N ASP A 85 5.50 -12.10 -2.15
CA ASP A 85 6.94 -12.24 -2.38
C ASP A 85 7.59 -10.94 -2.86
N ASN A 86 6.80 -9.99 -3.35
CA ASN A 86 7.29 -8.69 -3.81
C ASN A 86 7.52 -7.69 -2.67
N VAL A 87 7.00 -7.95 -1.47
CA VAL A 87 7.02 -6.98 -0.36
C VAL A 87 7.70 -7.53 0.89
N LEU A 88 8.20 -6.61 1.72
CA LEU A 88 8.75 -6.94 3.03
C LEU A 88 7.66 -7.40 3.99
N PHE A 89 8.08 -8.12 5.04
CA PHE A 89 7.20 -8.52 6.13
C PHE A 89 6.58 -7.29 6.82
N GLY A 90 5.32 -7.39 7.25
CA GLY A 90 4.56 -6.29 7.84
C GLY A 90 3.91 -5.35 6.84
N VAL A 91 4.33 -5.35 5.55
CA VAL A 91 3.75 -4.48 4.52
C VAL A 91 2.29 -4.84 4.21
N PRO A 92 1.91 -6.12 3.97
CA PRO A 92 0.50 -6.47 3.76
C PRO A 92 -0.40 -6.07 4.93
N GLU A 93 0.09 -6.23 6.15
CA GLU A 93 -0.62 -5.92 7.40
C GLU A 93 -0.76 -4.40 7.59
N THR A 94 0.23 -3.62 7.16
CA THR A 94 0.19 -2.15 7.19
C THR A 94 -0.74 -1.58 6.11
N LEU A 95 -0.84 -2.26 4.96
CA LEU A 95 -1.56 -1.82 3.76
C LEU A 95 -2.89 -2.57 3.55
N ARG A 96 -3.57 -2.99 4.62
CA ARG A 96 -4.84 -3.73 4.54
C ARG A 96 -5.94 -2.94 3.84
N GLN A 97 -6.05 -1.65 4.11
CA GLN A 97 -6.95 -0.77 3.40
C GLN A 97 -6.18 0.49 3.00
N ILE A 98 -6.33 0.88 1.73
CA ILE A 98 -5.72 2.11 1.22
C ILE A 98 -6.79 2.90 0.49
N THR A 99 -7.05 4.13 0.94
CA THR A 99 -7.95 5.06 0.27
C THR A 99 -7.13 6.14 -0.43
N PHE A 100 -7.24 6.18 -1.76
CA PHE A 100 -6.55 7.12 -2.62
C PHE A 100 -7.50 8.23 -3.06
N ASN A 101 -7.20 9.46 -2.69
CA ASN A 101 -7.81 10.66 -3.23
C ASN A 101 -6.92 11.18 -4.37
N ILE A 102 -7.38 11.03 -5.62
CA ILE A 102 -6.53 11.22 -6.81
C ILE A 102 -7.04 12.35 -7.69
N THR A 103 -6.11 13.15 -8.20
CA THR A 103 -6.32 14.12 -9.28
C THR A 103 -5.16 13.97 -10.29
N VAL A 104 -5.50 13.71 -11.56
CA VAL A 104 -4.53 13.46 -12.64
C VAL A 104 -4.95 14.28 -13.86
N ASP A 105 -4.01 15.01 -14.47
CA ASP A 105 -4.16 15.68 -15.78
C ASP A 105 -5.44 16.53 -15.95
N ASN A 106 -5.86 17.22 -14.88
CA ASN A 106 -7.10 18.01 -14.80
C ASN A 106 -8.40 17.21 -14.99
N LEU A 107 -8.34 15.88 -14.89
CA LEU A 107 -9.51 15.02 -14.85
C LEU A 107 -10.27 15.21 -13.53
N PRO A 108 -11.58 14.87 -13.49
CA PRO A 108 -12.36 14.91 -12.26
C PRO A 108 -11.70 14.12 -11.14
N LYS A 109 -11.75 14.66 -9.92
CA LYS A 109 -11.21 14.00 -8.72
C LYS A 109 -11.88 12.63 -8.55
N LYS A 110 -11.07 11.61 -8.26
CA LYS A 110 -11.51 10.24 -7.99
C LYS A 110 -11.12 9.80 -6.60
N ILE A 111 -11.93 8.93 -6.00
CA ILE A 111 -11.64 8.27 -4.73
C ILE A 111 -11.65 6.77 -4.99
N ILE A 112 -10.51 6.12 -4.83
CA ILE A 112 -10.35 4.68 -5.08
C ILE A 112 -9.90 4.03 -3.79
N ARG A 113 -10.55 2.92 -3.42
CA ARG A 113 -10.21 2.18 -2.21
C ARG A 113 -9.77 0.78 -2.55
N PHE A 114 -8.58 0.41 -2.12
CA PHE A 114 -8.07 -0.95 -2.17
C PHE A 114 -8.27 -1.62 -0.82
N ILE A 115 -8.77 -2.86 -0.85
CA ILE A 115 -8.99 -3.70 0.33
C ILE A 115 -8.15 -4.96 0.11
N GLU A 116 -7.24 -5.21 1.04
CA GLU A 116 -6.24 -6.27 1.03
C GLU A 116 -5.56 -6.46 -0.33
N PRO A 117 -4.97 -5.40 -0.93
CA PRO A 117 -4.37 -5.48 -2.26
C PRO A 117 -3.13 -6.39 -2.30
N VAL A 118 -2.52 -6.67 -1.14
CA VAL A 118 -1.49 -7.70 -0.99
C VAL A 118 -1.99 -8.73 0.03
N PRO A 119 -1.94 -10.04 -0.29
CA PRO A 119 -2.39 -11.06 0.65
C PRO A 119 -1.59 -11.06 1.97
N THR A 120 -2.32 -10.86 3.08
CA THR A 120 -1.82 -11.06 4.45
C THR A 120 -1.53 -12.54 4.67
N ALA A 121 -0.46 -12.87 5.39
CA ALA A 121 -0.34 -14.21 5.96
C ALA A 121 -0.67 -14.15 7.43
N ASN A 122 -1.32 -15.21 7.93
CA ASN A 122 -1.35 -15.46 9.36
C ASN A 122 0.09 -15.78 9.80
N TYR A 123 0.87 -14.74 10.17
CA TYR A 123 2.03 -14.98 11.00
C TYR A 123 1.49 -15.55 12.30
N ILE A 124 1.66 -16.84 12.52
CA ILE A 124 1.38 -17.45 13.81
C ILE A 124 2.41 -16.86 14.78
N MET A 125 2.07 -15.73 15.39
CA MET A 125 2.74 -15.19 16.56
C MET A 125 1.70 -15.28 17.67
N VAL A 126 1.98 -16.13 18.66
CA VAL A 126 1.14 -16.52 19.81
C VAL A 126 0.49 -17.90 19.62
N ASP A 127 1.15 -18.93 20.16
CA ASP A 127 0.40 -20.00 20.84
C ASP A 127 -0.28 -19.35 22.05
N PRO A 128 -1.62 -19.28 22.11
CA PRO A 128 -2.33 -18.69 23.24
C PRO A 128 -2.04 -19.43 24.56
N ARG A 129 -1.46 -20.64 24.50
CA ARG A 129 -1.07 -21.45 25.66
C ARG A 129 0.33 -21.13 26.19
N ALA A 130 1.13 -20.35 25.47
CA ALA A 130 2.50 -20.00 25.88
C ALA A 130 2.55 -18.90 26.95
N ILE A 131 1.48 -18.10 27.11
CA ILE A 131 1.41 -17.08 28.16
C ILE A 131 0.90 -17.74 29.45
N ARG A 132 1.82 -18.35 30.21
CA ARG A 132 1.56 -18.68 31.62
C ARG A 132 1.79 -17.44 32.47
N VAL A 133 0.72 -16.68 32.74
CA VAL A 133 0.72 -15.70 33.82
C VAL A 133 0.82 -16.47 35.13
N THR A 134 2.01 -16.53 35.72
CA THR A 134 2.19 -17.12 37.04
C THR A 134 1.93 -16.01 38.03
N ASN A 135 0.77 -16.02 38.70
CA ASN A 135 0.49 -15.11 39.80
C ASN A 135 1.53 -15.35 40.90
N CYS A 136 2.44 -14.40 41.09
CA CYS A 136 3.34 -14.39 42.24
C CYS A 136 2.54 -13.88 43.44
N GLU A 137 1.94 -14.78 44.20
CA GLU A 137 1.38 -14.44 45.51
C GLU A 137 2.52 -13.95 46.41
N LYS A 138 2.44 -12.70 46.85
CA LYS A 138 3.29 -12.19 47.93
C LYS A 138 2.93 -12.98 49.19
N GLN A 139 3.84 -13.85 49.62
CA GLN A 139 3.79 -14.39 50.97
C GLN A 139 4.01 -13.24 51.97
N SER A 140 3.25 -13.35 53.07
CA SER A 140 2.97 -12.39 54.14
C SER A 140 4.14 -11.56 54.67
#